data_AF-A0A1N7KU43-F1
#
_entry.id   AF-A0A1N7KU43-F1
#
_cell.length_a   1.000
_cell.length_b   1.000
_cell.length_c   1.000
_cell.angle_alpha   90.00
_cell.angle_beta   90.00
_cell.angle_gamma   90.00
#
_symmetry.space_group_name_H-M   'P 1'
#
loop_
_entity.id
_entity.type
_entity.pdbx_description
1 polymer ?
#
loop_
_entity_poly.entity_id
_entity_poly.type
_entity_poly.pdbx_seq_one_letter_code
_entity_poly.pdbx_strand_id
1 'polypeptide(L)'
;MWLTIGFACLVLFAVAMLMHRFTAEWKGVPGEYAGINYEYRTHEGKTGRQIKVGMEVSLRYDFVMRRHGALDRLLARVGVDSDKRICNPAFDDSLLILSDDFTASQALAAAPGLSDKLLRMFNLGSPETVQINKLVCRRGRLWALVDDNSQDRAEMNAFADVALPAMAEFAEILQRLEGPERQQRPDRYAVPAVAFLLLATGFLTKGTLAWFETGAQLPDTNLMLQSLMFGGLVALALGVITIRLMHYNFGNHKVFAELFFVGMLGASATLYADKAIENRTNAGFAQVHSEQMAELQQAKGRS
;
A
#
# COMPACT_ATOMS: atom_id res chain seq x y z
N MET A 1 16.41 20.40 7.91
CA MET A 1 16.90 19.07 7.49
C MET A 1 15.83 17.98 7.55
N TRP A 2 14.91 17.97 8.52
CA TRP A 2 13.86 16.93 8.58
C TRP A 2 12.67 17.18 7.67
N LEU A 3 12.23 18.43 7.54
CA LEU A 3 11.26 18.85 6.53
C LEU A 3 11.72 18.50 5.10
N THR A 4 13.03 18.56 4.84
CA THR A 4 13.59 18.19 3.54
C THR A 4 13.56 16.68 3.29
N ILE A 5 13.74 15.84 4.32
CA ILE A 5 13.60 14.38 4.20
C ILE A 5 12.13 14.00 3.99
N GLY A 6 11.21 14.56 4.80
CA GLY A 6 9.78 14.35 4.64
C GLY A 6 9.28 14.80 3.26
N PHE A 7 9.75 15.95 2.78
CA PHE A 7 9.47 16.43 1.43
C PHE A 7 10.03 15.52 0.34
N ALA A 8 11.26 15.02 0.48
CA ALA A 8 11.85 14.08 -0.46
C ALA A 8 11.06 12.76 -0.54
N CYS A 9 10.61 12.22 0.60
CA CYS A 9 9.73 11.05 0.63
C CYS A 9 8.38 11.32 -0.02
N LEU A 10 7.79 12.51 0.18
CA LEU A 10 6.53 12.91 -0.47
C LEU A 10 6.69 13.02 -1.99
N VAL A 11 7.79 13.60 -2.45
CA VAL A 11 8.13 13.69 -3.88
C VAL A 11 8.34 12.29 -4.46
N LEU A 12 9.10 11.41 -3.81
CA LEU A 12 9.30 10.03 -4.25
C LEU A 12 7.98 9.26 -4.31
N PHE A 13 7.12 9.40 -3.31
CA PHE A 13 5.80 8.78 -3.31
C PHE A 13 4.90 9.33 -4.42
N ALA A 14 4.88 10.66 -4.62
CA ALA A 14 4.13 11.29 -5.70
C ALA A 14 4.61 10.82 -7.07
N VAL A 15 5.94 10.70 -7.26
CA VAL A 15 6.56 10.13 -8.47
C VAL A 15 6.18 8.66 -8.64
N ALA A 16 6.24 7.85 -7.58
CA ALA A 16 5.84 6.45 -7.63
C ALA A 16 4.36 6.29 -7.98
N MET A 17 3.48 7.11 -7.40
CA MET A 17 2.05 7.16 -7.73
C MET A 17 1.81 7.61 -9.16
N LEU A 18 2.54 8.61 -9.65
CA LEU A 18 2.50 9.06 -11.04
C LEU A 18 2.97 7.95 -11.99
N MET A 19 4.08 7.27 -11.69
CA MET A 19 4.59 6.15 -12.48
C MET A 19 3.58 4.99 -12.49
N HIS A 20 3.04 4.62 -11.34
CA HIS A 20 2.00 3.61 -11.22
C HIS A 20 0.74 4.01 -12.04
N ARG A 21 0.38 5.29 -12.02
CA ARG A 21 -0.71 5.88 -12.81
C ARG A 21 -0.45 5.82 -14.33
N PHE A 22 0.77 6.14 -14.78
CA PHE A 22 1.11 6.10 -16.21
C PHE A 22 1.31 4.68 -16.75
N THR A 23 1.83 3.76 -15.93
CA THR A 23 1.91 2.35 -16.32
C THR A 23 0.55 1.66 -16.44
N ALA A 24 -0.50 2.24 -15.84
CA ALA A 24 -1.88 1.76 -15.95
C ALA A 24 -2.57 2.20 -17.26
N GLU A 25 -2.15 3.30 -17.89
CA GLU A 25 -2.61 3.73 -19.23
C GLU A 25 -1.79 3.05 -20.34
N TRP A 26 -1.54 1.76 -20.16
CA TRP A 26 -0.78 0.99 -21.12
C TRP A 26 -1.51 0.93 -22.47
N LYS A 27 -0.80 1.28 -23.55
CA LYS A 27 -1.19 1.05 -24.95
C LYS A 27 -0.22 0.05 -25.59
N GLY A 28 -0.78 -1.00 -26.21
CA GLY A 28 -0.04 -2.04 -26.91
C GLY A 28 -0.13 -1.90 -28.44
N VAL A 29 0.42 -2.88 -29.13
CA VAL A 29 0.22 -3.10 -30.56
C VAL A 29 -1.13 -3.80 -30.73
N PRO A 30 -2.03 -3.31 -31.61
CA PRO A 30 -3.29 -3.98 -31.87
C PRO A 30 -3.04 -5.33 -32.55
N GLY A 31 -3.83 -6.33 -32.16
CA GLY A 31 -3.83 -7.68 -32.72
C GLY A 31 -5.26 -8.21 -32.77
N GLU A 32 -5.46 -9.21 -33.62
CA GLU A 32 -6.73 -9.91 -33.77
C GLU A 32 -6.47 -11.41 -33.69
N TYR A 33 -7.29 -12.14 -32.94
CA TYR A 33 -7.23 -13.59 -32.85
C TYR A 33 -8.64 -14.15 -32.75
N ALA A 34 -9.00 -15.06 -33.67
CA ALA A 34 -10.34 -15.65 -33.71
C ALA A 34 -11.49 -14.61 -33.66
N GLY A 35 -11.32 -13.45 -34.31
CA GLY A 35 -12.30 -12.35 -34.32
C GLY A 35 -12.33 -11.50 -33.04
N ILE A 36 -11.43 -11.75 -32.10
CA ILE A 36 -11.28 -11.00 -30.86
C ILE A 36 -10.17 -9.96 -31.03
N ASN A 37 -10.52 -8.70 -30.89
CA ASN A 37 -9.56 -7.60 -30.87
C ASN A 37 -8.87 -7.51 -29.50
N TYR A 38 -7.55 -7.46 -29.51
CA TYR A 38 -6.75 -7.26 -28.31
C TYR A 38 -5.57 -6.33 -28.62
N GLU A 39 -5.01 -5.73 -27.58
CA GLU A 39 -3.70 -5.10 -27.66
C GLU A 39 -2.69 -6.03 -26.99
N TYR A 40 -1.44 -6.02 -27.45
CA TYR A 40 -0.36 -6.73 -26.76
C TYR A 40 0.94 -5.94 -26.73
N ARG A 41 1.79 -6.25 -25.74
CA ARG A 41 3.14 -5.70 -25.63
C ARG A 41 4.03 -6.77 -25.04
N THR A 42 5.09 -7.08 -25.76
CA THR A 42 6.12 -8.00 -25.32
C THR A 42 7.24 -7.25 -24.62
N HIS A 43 7.81 -7.88 -23.62
CA HIS A 43 9.02 -7.45 -22.94
C HIS A 43 9.94 -8.66 -22.80
N GLU A 44 11.12 -8.59 -23.39
CA GLU A 44 12.13 -9.65 -23.23
C GLU A 44 12.86 -9.46 -21.91
N GLY A 45 12.78 -10.46 -21.04
CA GLY A 45 13.53 -10.53 -19.79
C GLY A 45 14.73 -11.46 -19.92
N LYS A 46 15.53 -11.55 -18.85
CA LYS A 46 16.69 -12.46 -18.80
C LYS A 46 16.31 -13.94 -18.78
N THR A 47 15.13 -14.28 -18.27
CA THR A 47 14.69 -15.66 -18.01
C THR A 47 13.52 -16.10 -18.88
N GLY A 48 13.03 -15.25 -19.78
CA GLY A 48 11.83 -15.51 -20.56
C GLY A 48 11.24 -14.25 -21.18
N ARG A 49 10.15 -14.43 -21.93
CA ARG A 49 9.38 -13.35 -22.54
C ARG A 49 8.17 -13.06 -21.67
N GLN A 50 7.94 -11.80 -21.32
CA GLN A 50 6.72 -11.39 -20.64
C GLN A 50 5.81 -10.69 -21.63
N ILE A 51 4.56 -11.12 -21.72
CA ILE A 51 3.55 -10.60 -22.63
C ILE A 51 2.44 -9.96 -21.82
N LYS A 52 2.18 -8.68 -22.06
CA LYS A 52 0.94 -8.04 -21.64
C LYS A 52 -0.06 -8.15 -22.77
N VAL A 53 -1.21 -8.72 -22.49
CA VAL A 53 -2.33 -8.82 -23.44
C VAL A 53 -3.51 -8.14 -22.79
N GLY A 54 -4.20 -7.24 -23.48
CA GLY A 54 -5.32 -6.54 -22.87
C GLY A 54 -6.39 -6.05 -23.84
N MET A 55 -7.51 -5.66 -23.25
CA MET A 55 -8.78 -5.34 -23.90
C MET A 55 -9.40 -4.12 -23.24
N GLU A 56 -10.26 -3.42 -23.95
CA GLU A 56 -11.01 -2.28 -23.42
C GLU A 56 -12.21 -2.75 -22.59
N VAL A 57 -12.42 -2.13 -21.42
CA VAL A 57 -13.52 -2.45 -20.50
C VAL A 57 -14.08 -1.17 -19.86
N SER A 58 -15.11 -1.29 -19.02
CA SER A 58 -15.65 -0.16 -18.26
C SER A 58 -14.62 0.51 -17.35
N LEU A 59 -14.65 1.85 -17.28
CA LEU A 59 -13.84 2.68 -16.40
C LEU A 59 -14.17 2.53 -14.91
N ARG A 60 -15.22 1.78 -14.57
CA ARG A 60 -15.74 1.64 -13.20
C ARG A 60 -14.88 0.73 -12.31
N TYR A 61 -14.16 -0.21 -12.91
CA TYR A 61 -13.50 -1.29 -12.18
C TYR A 61 -11.99 -1.02 -12.00
N ASP A 62 -11.50 -1.20 -10.77
CA ASP A 62 -10.08 -1.31 -10.44
C ASP A 62 -9.90 -2.54 -9.56
N PHE A 63 -9.31 -3.58 -10.13
CA PHE A 63 -8.97 -4.78 -9.41
C PHE A 63 -7.76 -5.48 -10.01
N VAL A 64 -7.09 -6.25 -9.18
CA VAL A 64 -6.03 -7.18 -9.55
C VAL A 64 -6.44 -8.57 -9.08
N MET A 65 -6.56 -9.50 -10.02
CA MET A 65 -6.76 -10.90 -9.75
C MET A 65 -5.43 -11.64 -9.95
N ARG A 66 -5.02 -12.43 -8.97
CA ARG A 66 -3.77 -13.21 -9.02
C ARG A 66 -3.89 -14.49 -8.19
N ARG A 67 -2.97 -15.43 -8.39
CA ARG A 67 -2.87 -16.63 -7.57
C ARG A 67 -2.49 -16.31 -6.11
N HIS A 68 -2.96 -17.13 -5.17
CA HIS A 68 -2.57 -17.03 -3.76
C HIS A 68 -1.08 -17.36 -3.56
N GLY A 69 -0.33 -16.37 -3.07
CA GLY A 69 1.05 -16.55 -2.62
C GLY A 69 1.13 -17.29 -1.29
N ALA A 70 2.33 -17.74 -0.93
CA ALA A 70 2.57 -18.37 0.36
C ALA A 70 2.29 -17.41 1.54
N LEU A 71 2.67 -16.14 1.38
CA LEU A 71 2.40 -15.09 2.37
C LEU A 71 0.90 -14.81 2.51
N ASP A 72 0.15 -14.75 1.42
CA ASP A 72 -1.30 -14.53 1.47
C ASP A 72 -2.00 -15.68 2.22
N ARG A 73 -1.57 -16.92 2.00
CA ARG A 73 -2.08 -18.09 2.74
C ARG A 73 -1.76 -18.03 4.22
N LEU A 74 -0.58 -17.53 4.59
CA LEU A 74 -0.21 -17.33 5.99
C LEU A 74 -1.08 -16.24 6.63
N LEU A 75 -1.28 -15.11 5.95
CA LEU A 75 -2.12 -14.01 6.43
C LEU A 75 -3.58 -14.42 6.58
N ALA A 76 -4.12 -15.19 5.63
CA ALA A 76 -5.46 -15.75 5.71
C ALA A 76 -5.64 -16.65 6.95
N ARG A 77 -4.63 -17.45 7.32
CA ARG A 77 -4.66 -18.28 8.54
C ARG A 77 -4.69 -17.45 9.83
N VAL A 78 -4.09 -16.27 9.83
CA VAL A 78 -4.07 -15.36 10.99
C VAL A 78 -5.36 -14.51 11.05
N GLY A 79 -6.31 -14.72 10.14
CA GLY A 79 -7.55 -13.96 10.05
C GLY A 79 -7.38 -12.58 9.42
N VAL A 80 -6.22 -12.32 8.79
CA VAL A 80 -5.96 -11.12 7.99
C VAL A 80 -6.22 -11.46 6.52
N ASP A 81 -7.46 -11.81 6.21
CA ASP A 81 -7.89 -12.13 4.84
C ASP A 81 -8.42 -10.88 4.12
N SER A 82 -8.42 -10.89 2.79
CA SER A 82 -9.17 -9.90 2.02
C SER A 82 -10.64 -10.29 2.00
N ASP A 83 -11.54 -9.37 2.37
CA ASP A 83 -12.99 -9.63 2.53
C ASP A 83 -13.74 -10.02 1.24
N LYS A 84 -13.05 -10.24 0.11
CA LYS A 84 -13.65 -10.29 -1.23
C LYS A 84 -13.71 -11.71 -1.77
N ARG A 85 -14.67 -12.47 -1.26
CA ARG A 85 -14.99 -13.83 -1.73
C ARG A 85 -16.15 -13.81 -2.71
N ILE A 86 -16.15 -14.70 -3.69
CA ILE A 86 -17.23 -14.86 -4.67
C ILE A 86 -18.15 -16.06 -4.37
N CYS A 87 -17.92 -16.73 -3.22
CA CYS A 87 -18.66 -17.91 -2.77
C CYS A 87 -18.50 -19.13 -3.69
N ASN A 88 -17.36 -19.22 -4.40
CA ASN A 88 -16.95 -20.42 -5.14
C ASN A 88 -15.67 -20.94 -4.46
N PRO A 89 -15.73 -22.03 -3.66
CA PRO A 89 -14.57 -22.51 -2.89
C PRO A 89 -13.33 -22.79 -3.75
N ALA A 90 -13.50 -23.39 -4.93
CA ALA A 90 -12.37 -23.70 -5.81
C ALA A 90 -11.67 -22.42 -6.32
N PHE A 91 -12.45 -21.37 -6.55
CA PHE A 91 -11.93 -20.07 -6.94
C PHE A 91 -11.30 -19.34 -5.75
N ASP A 92 -12.03 -19.24 -4.64
CA ASP A 92 -11.63 -18.49 -3.43
C ASP A 92 -10.37 -19.09 -2.78
N ASP A 93 -10.12 -20.40 -2.91
CA ASP A 93 -8.89 -21.05 -2.42
C ASP A 93 -7.68 -20.84 -3.35
N SER A 94 -7.93 -20.58 -4.64
CA SER A 94 -6.88 -20.55 -5.67
C SER A 94 -6.48 -19.13 -6.06
N LEU A 95 -7.45 -18.23 -6.15
CA LEU A 95 -7.32 -16.88 -6.70
C LEU A 95 -7.77 -15.83 -5.70
N LEU A 96 -6.98 -14.76 -5.63
CA LEU A 96 -7.20 -13.60 -4.78
C LEU A 96 -7.63 -12.42 -5.64
N ILE A 97 -8.72 -11.75 -5.25
CA ILE A 97 -9.18 -10.50 -5.88
C ILE A 97 -8.81 -9.32 -4.96
N LEU A 98 -7.82 -8.55 -5.39
CA LEU A 98 -7.46 -7.29 -4.77
C LEU A 98 -8.24 -6.17 -5.45
N SER A 99 -9.25 -5.64 -4.79
CA SER A 99 -9.99 -4.46 -5.24
C SER A 99 -10.28 -3.57 -4.06
N ASP A 100 -10.64 -2.32 -4.29
CA ASP A 100 -11.16 -1.41 -3.27
C ASP A 100 -12.70 -1.50 -3.14
N ASP A 101 -13.39 -1.94 -4.20
CA ASP A 101 -14.86 -2.11 -4.22
C ASP A 101 -15.29 -3.59 -4.39
N PHE A 102 -16.49 -3.95 -3.92
CA PHE A 102 -17.08 -5.29 -4.07
C PHE A 102 -17.68 -5.52 -5.47
N THR A 103 -17.72 -4.49 -6.31
CA THR A 103 -18.30 -4.54 -7.66
C THR A 103 -17.66 -5.60 -8.56
N ALA A 104 -16.36 -5.83 -8.46
CA ALA A 104 -15.68 -6.90 -9.22
C ALA A 104 -16.15 -8.29 -8.79
N SER A 105 -16.23 -8.54 -7.48
CA SER A 105 -16.73 -9.81 -6.92
C SER A 105 -18.21 -10.03 -7.24
N GLN A 106 -19.02 -8.97 -7.20
CA GLN A 106 -20.43 -9.04 -7.62
C GLN A 106 -20.57 -9.35 -9.10
N ALA A 107 -19.74 -8.77 -9.97
CA ALA A 107 -19.76 -9.06 -11.40
C ALA A 107 -19.44 -10.54 -11.69
N LEU A 108 -18.47 -11.10 -10.96
CA LEU A 108 -18.13 -12.52 -11.06
C LEU A 108 -19.23 -13.43 -10.50
N ALA A 109 -19.84 -13.05 -9.37
CA ALA A 109 -20.94 -13.80 -8.78
C ALA A 109 -22.22 -13.75 -9.64
N ALA A 110 -22.43 -12.66 -10.39
CA ALA A 110 -23.56 -12.48 -11.29
C ALA A 110 -23.45 -13.28 -12.60
N ALA A 111 -22.27 -13.82 -12.92
CA ALA A 111 -22.02 -14.58 -14.14
C ALA A 111 -21.65 -16.04 -13.84
N PRO A 112 -22.65 -16.96 -13.84
CA PRO A 112 -22.41 -18.38 -13.62
C PRO A 112 -21.39 -18.95 -14.60
N GLY A 113 -20.43 -19.73 -14.10
CA GLY A 113 -19.39 -20.41 -14.91
C GLY A 113 -18.21 -19.52 -15.34
N LEU A 114 -18.29 -18.19 -15.19
CA LEU A 114 -17.16 -17.31 -15.49
C LEU A 114 -15.98 -17.57 -14.52
N SER A 115 -16.28 -17.78 -13.24
CA SER A 115 -15.25 -18.11 -12.23
C SER A 115 -14.49 -19.39 -12.58
N ASP A 116 -15.16 -20.42 -13.09
CA ASP A 116 -14.51 -21.67 -13.51
C ASP A 116 -13.66 -21.49 -14.78
N LYS A 117 -14.13 -20.67 -15.73
CA LYS A 117 -13.35 -20.31 -16.94
C LYS A 117 -12.07 -19.55 -16.57
N LEU A 118 -12.18 -18.57 -15.68
CA LEU A 118 -11.04 -17.81 -15.18
C LEU A 118 -10.09 -18.71 -14.39
N LEU A 119 -10.61 -19.61 -13.55
CA LEU A 119 -9.80 -20.56 -12.81
C LEU A 119 -9.04 -21.51 -13.77
N ARG A 120 -9.71 -22.03 -14.79
CA ARG A 120 -9.09 -22.86 -15.84
C ARG A 120 -8.02 -22.10 -16.60
N MET A 121 -8.28 -20.85 -16.96
CA MET A 121 -7.34 -19.95 -17.61
C MET A 121 -6.10 -19.72 -16.74
N PHE A 122 -6.27 -19.43 -15.45
CA PHE A 122 -5.15 -19.27 -14.54
C PHE A 122 -4.37 -20.56 -14.35
N ASN A 123 -5.04 -21.72 -14.27
CA ASN A 123 -4.42 -23.03 -14.12
C ASN A 123 -3.79 -23.58 -15.41
N LEU A 124 -3.90 -22.86 -16.53
CA LEU A 124 -3.30 -23.28 -17.78
C LEU A 124 -1.78 -23.06 -17.74
N GLY A 125 -1.04 -24.10 -18.13
CA GLY A 125 0.41 -24.12 -18.16
C GLY A 125 1.10 -24.16 -16.79
N SER A 126 2.40 -23.91 -16.78
CA SER A 126 3.25 -24.03 -15.60
C SER A 126 4.29 -22.90 -15.56
N PRO A 127 5.01 -22.74 -14.43
CA PRO A 127 6.13 -21.79 -14.35
C PRO A 127 7.25 -22.03 -15.37
N GLU A 128 7.33 -23.22 -15.96
CA GLU A 128 8.35 -23.57 -16.96
C GLU A 128 7.87 -23.31 -18.40
N THR A 129 6.56 -23.15 -18.61
CA THR A 129 5.95 -22.94 -19.93
C THR A 129 5.30 -21.56 -20.03
N VAL A 130 4.04 -21.50 -20.44
CA VAL A 130 3.24 -20.27 -20.54
C VAL A 130 2.27 -20.23 -19.37
N GLN A 131 2.29 -19.18 -18.56
CA GLN A 131 1.36 -19.03 -17.43
C GLN A 131 0.86 -17.60 -17.24
N ILE A 132 -0.36 -17.47 -16.72
CA ILE A 132 -0.86 -16.18 -16.23
C ILE A 132 -0.35 -15.93 -14.82
N ASN A 133 0.35 -14.81 -14.68
CA ASN A 133 0.81 -14.33 -13.39
C ASN A 133 -0.31 -13.53 -12.69
N LYS A 134 -0.90 -12.57 -13.41
CA LYS A 134 -2.01 -11.74 -12.90
C LYS A 134 -2.88 -11.20 -14.01
N LEU A 135 -4.13 -10.94 -13.67
CA LEU A 135 -5.12 -10.24 -14.47
C LEU A 135 -5.45 -8.92 -13.77
N VAL A 136 -5.36 -7.81 -14.49
CA VAL A 136 -5.53 -6.46 -13.91
C VAL A 136 -6.60 -5.74 -14.70
N CYS A 137 -7.59 -5.21 -14.01
CA CYS A 137 -8.55 -4.28 -14.58
C CYS A 137 -8.32 -2.92 -13.94
N ARG A 138 -8.05 -1.89 -14.73
CA ARG A 138 -7.88 -0.53 -14.24
C ARG A 138 -8.05 0.47 -15.38
N ARG A 139 -8.74 1.59 -15.12
CA ARG A 139 -8.93 2.67 -16.09
C ARG A 139 -9.50 2.21 -17.43
N GLY A 140 -10.50 1.33 -17.37
CA GLY A 140 -11.19 0.87 -18.57
C GLY A 140 -10.34 -0.02 -19.46
N ARG A 141 -9.33 -0.66 -18.89
CA ARG A 141 -8.57 -1.70 -19.57
C ARG A 141 -8.43 -2.92 -18.66
N LEU A 142 -8.62 -4.09 -19.24
CA LEU A 142 -8.36 -5.38 -18.64
C LEU A 142 -7.15 -5.99 -19.33
N TRP A 143 -6.08 -6.28 -18.59
CA TRP A 143 -4.90 -6.91 -19.15
C TRP A 143 -4.39 -8.08 -18.30
N ALA A 144 -4.01 -9.16 -18.97
CA ALA A 144 -3.30 -10.28 -18.40
C ALA A 144 -1.78 -10.07 -18.57
N LEU A 145 -1.04 -10.36 -17.51
CA LEU A 145 0.40 -10.52 -17.56
C LEU A 145 0.71 -12.01 -17.69
N VAL A 146 1.21 -12.38 -18.86
CA VAL A 146 1.57 -13.74 -19.23
C VAL A 146 3.08 -13.86 -19.22
N ASP A 147 3.60 -14.83 -18.49
CA ASP A 147 5.00 -15.22 -18.56
C ASP A 147 5.11 -16.37 -19.56
N ASP A 148 5.99 -16.21 -20.54
CA ASP A 148 6.23 -17.14 -21.64
C ASP A 148 7.70 -17.57 -21.60
N ASN A 149 7.94 -18.66 -20.87
CA ASN A 149 9.28 -19.19 -20.62
C ASN A 149 9.67 -20.26 -21.64
N SER A 150 8.71 -20.98 -22.22
CA SER A 150 8.99 -21.96 -23.28
C SER A 150 9.27 -21.32 -24.64
N GLN A 151 8.69 -20.14 -24.90
CA GLN A 151 8.73 -19.45 -26.20
C GLN A 151 8.22 -20.33 -27.36
N ASP A 152 7.49 -21.40 -27.05
CA ASP A 152 6.90 -22.27 -28.06
C ASP A 152 5.60 -21.64 -28.58
N ARG A 153 5.55 -21.46 -29.90
CA ARG A 153 4.39 -20.91 -30.59
C ARG A 153 3.17 -21.83 -30.50
N ALA A 154 3.35 -23.15 -30.50
CA ALA A 154 2.25 -24.09 -30.40
C ALA A 154 1.59 -24.03 -29.01
N GLU A 155 2.40 -23.99 -27.95
CA GLU A 155 1.91 -23.80 -26.58
C GLU A 155 1.23 -22.45 -26.39
N MET A 156 1.83 -21.37 -26.93
CA MET A 156 1.23 -20.03 -26.86
C MET A 156 -0.12 -19.95 -27.59
N ASN A 157 -0.25 -20.60 -28.76
CA ASN A 157 -1.52 -20.64 -29.49
C ASN A 157 -2.58 -21.43 -28.70
N ALA A 158 -2.23 -22.61 -28.17
CA ALA A 158 -3.12 -23.41 -27.34
C ALA A 158 -3.54 -22.65 -26.06
N PHE A 159 -2.63 -21.86 -25.51
CA PHE A 159 -2.92 -20.96 -24.41
C PHE A 159 -3.88 -19.83 -24.81
N ALA A 160 -3.62 -19.17 -25.95
CA ALA A 160 -4.45 -18.09 -26.48
C ALA A 160 -5.89 -18.55 -26.78
N ASP A 161 -6.07 -19.79 -27.27
CA ASP A 161 -7.38 -20.41 -27.54
C ASP A 161 -8.28 -20.48 -26.31
N VAL A 162 -7.69 -20.56 -25.11
CA VAL A 162 -8.45 -20.63 -23.85
C VAL A 162 -8.50 -19.26 -23.17
N ALA A 163 -7.39 -18.53 -23.16
CA ALA A 163 -7.28 -17.29 -22.40
C ALA A 163 -8.03 -16.11 -23.05
N LEU A 164 -7.91 -15.92 -24.37
CA LEU A 164 -8.51 -14.77 -25.04
C LEU A 164 -10.04 -14.80 -24.99
N PRO A 165 -10.73 -15.93 -25.25
CA PRO A 165 -12.18 -15.98 -25.12
C PRO A 165 -12.66 -15.74 -23.68
N ALA A 166 -11.97 -16.30 -22.68
CA ALA A 166 -12.31 -16.08 -21.28
C ALA A 166 -12.14 -14.60 -20.86
N MET A 167 -11.08 -13.94 -21.34
CA MET A 167 -10.88 -12.50 -21.12
C MET A 167 -11.93 -11.65 -21.84
N ALA A 168 -12.29 -12.00 -23.08
CA ALA A 168 -13.30 -11.29 -23.86
C ALA A 168 -14.68 -11.34 -23.18
N GLU A 169 -15.10 -12.54 -22.75
CA GLU A 169 -16.34 -12.75 -22.02
C GLU A 169 -16.35 -11.97 -20.70
N PHE A 170 -15.22 -11.96 -19.97
CA PHE A 170 -15.13 -11.20 -18.74
C PHE A 170 -15.23 -9.69 -19.00
N ALA A 171 -14.53 -9.18 -20.00
CA ALA A 171 -14.60 -7.78 -20.40
C ALA A 171 -16.03 -7.39 -20.78
N GLU A 172 -16.73 -8.23 -21.54
CA GLU A 172 -18.11 -8.00 -21.94
C GLU A 172 -19.06 -7.96 -20.72
N ILE A 173 -18.91 -8.88 -19.77
CA ILE A 173 -19.71 -8.89 -18.54
C ILE A 173 -19.49 -7.62 -17.71
N LEU A 174 -18.23 -7.17 -17.59
CA LEU A 174 -17.90 -5.93 -16.90
C LEU A 174 -18.54 -4.71 -17.60
N GLN A 175 -18.56 -4.68 -18.93
CA GLN A 175 -19.24 -3.63 -19.68
C GLN A 175 -20.78 -3.71 -19.53
N ARG A 176 -21.37 -4.90 -19.57
CA ARG A 176 -22.84 -5.07 -19.43
C ARG A 176 -23.35 -4.68 -18.04
N LEU A 177 -22.55 -4.88 -17.01
CA LEU A 177 -22.88 -4.52 -15.62
C LEU A 177 -22.53 -3.07 -15.28
N GLU A 178 -22.15 -2.27 -16.28
CA GLU A 178 -21.95 -0.83 -16.18
C GLU A 178 -23.29 -0.12 -15.94
N GLY A 179 -23.68 0.00 -14.67
CA GLY A 179 -24.82 0.81 -14.24
C GLY A 179 -24.60 2.33 -14.46
N PRO A 180 -25.66 3.15 -14.29
CA PRO A 180 -25.57 4.59 -14.50
C PRO A 180 -24.64 5.25 -13.47
N GLU A 181 -23.53 5.79 -13.99
CA GLU A 181 -22.54 6.68 -13.37
C GLU A 181 -21.95 6.30 -12.00
N ARG A 182 -20.66 5.91 -12.06
CA ARG A 182 -19.57 6.65 -11.40
C ARG A 182 -18.25 6.17 -12.02
N GLN A 183 -17.62 7.01 -12.83
CA GLN A 183 -16.17 6.86 -13.07
C GLN A 183 -15.52 6.74 -11.70
N GLN A 184 -14.70 5.71 -11.53
CA GLN A 184 -14.05 5.43 -10.27
C GLN A 184 -13.26 6.68 -9.88
N ARG A 185 -13.73 7.39 -8.84
CA ARG A 185 -13.08 8.61 -8.40
C ARG A 185 -11.67 8.21 -7.93
N PRO A 186 -10.62 8.92 -8.35
CA PRO A 186 -9.30 8.75 -7.75
C PRO A 186 -9.45 8.77 -6.25
N ASP A 187 -8.79 7.86 -5.53
CA ASP A 187 -8.84 7.84 -4.07
C ASP A 187 -8.40 9.21 -3.56
N ARG A 188 -9.38 10.05 -3.21
CA ARG A 188 -9.18 11.44 -2.78
C ARG A 188 -8.44 11.47 -1.44
N TYR A 189 -8.35 10.33 -0.76
CA TYR A 189 -7.81 10.21 0.59
C TYR A 189 -6.38 9.67 0.61
N ALA A 190 -5.87 9.13 -0.51
CA ALA A 190 -4.49 8.67 -0.61
C ALA A 190 -3.47 9.80 -0.33
N VAL A 191 -3.69 10.99 -0.90
CA VAL A 191 -2.76 12.13 -0.73
C VAL A 191 -2.78 12.66 0.72
N PRO A 192 -3.95 12.96 1.34
CA PRO A 192 -4.00 13.32 2.76
C PRO A 192 -3.40 12.26 3.68
N ALA A 193 -3.74 10.98 3.48
CA ALA A 193 -3.23 9.88 4.31
C ALA A 193 -1.70 9.80 4.29
N VAL A 194 -1.10 9.93 3.11
CA VAL A 194 0.37 9.93 2.96
C VAL A 194 0.99 11.16 3.62
N ALA A 195 0.39 12.33 3.47
CA ALA A 195 0.87 13.54 4.14
C ALA A 195 0.88 13.39 5.67
N PHE A 196 -0.18 12.83 6.24
CA PHE A 196 -0.23 12.57 7.68
C PHE A 196 0.75 11.46 8.12
N LEU A 197 0.92 10.41 7.33
CA LEU A 197 1.87 9.33 7.64
C LEU A 197 3.31 9.85 7.62
N LEU A 198 3.62 10.78 6.72
CA LEU A 198 4.92 11.46 6.69
C LEU A 198 5.14 12.35 7.90
N LEU A 199 4.12 13.09 8.35
CA LEU A 199 4.19 13.86 9.58
C LEU A 199 4.43 12.95 10.79
N ALA A 200 3.68 11.86 10.91
CA ALA A 200 3.81 10.88 11.98
C ALA A 200 5.20 10.23 11.99
N THR A 201 5.69 9.80 10.83
CA THR A 201 7.05 9.25 10.67
C THR A 201 8.10 10.29 11.03
N GLY A 202 7.93 11.55 10.63
CA GLY A 202 8.85 12.64 10.96
C GLY A 202 8.99 12.85 12.47
N PHE A 203 7.87 12.83 13.21
CA PHE A 203 7.90 12.85 14.68
C PHE A 203 8.60 11.61 15.25
N LEU A 204 8.29 10.41 14.73
CA LEU A 204 8.92 9.19 15.22
C LEU A 204 10.44 9.20 15.02
N THR A 205 10.92 9.56 13.82
CA THR A 205 12.36 9.61 13.53
C THR A 205 13.06 10.70 14.33
N LYS A 206 12.45 11.89 14.51
CA LYS A 206 13.02 12.94 15.36
C LYS A 206 13.15 12.43 16.80
N GLY A 207 12.09 11.85 17.35
CA GLY A 207 12.06 11.33 18.72
C GLY A 207 13.09 10.23 18.94
N THR A 208 13.19 9.25 18.05
CA THR A 208 14.17 8.16 18.18
C THR A 208 15.60 8.64 18.04
N LEU A 209 15.89 9.54 17.11
CA LEU A 209 17.25 10.04 16.91
C LEU A 209 17.71 10.91 18.09
N ALA A 210 16.84 11.79 18.59
CA ALA A 210 17.12 12.57 19.79
C ALA A 210 17.29 11.67 21.04
N TRP A 211 16.55 10.56 21.10
CA TRP A 211 16.76 9.53 22.13
C TRP A 211 18.14 8.87 22.03
N PHE A 212 18.60 8.54 20.82
CA PHE A 212 19.93 7.98 20.59
C PHE A 212 21.05 8.97 20.90
N GLU A 213 20.94 10.23 20.44
CA GLU A 213 21.94 11.28 20.67
C GLU A 213 22.07 11.61 22.16
N THR A 214 20.96 11.57 22.89
CA THR A 214 21.01 11.74 24.34
C THR A 214 21.51 10.50 25.06
N GLY A 215 21.52 9.31 24.47
CA GLY A 215 21.87 8.09 25.21
C GLY A 215 21.02 7.96 26.48
N ALA A 216 19.71 8.20 26.36
CA ALA A 216 18.81 8.36 27.48
C ALA A 216 18.93 7.20 28.48
N GLN A 217 19.23 7.54 29.74
CA GLN A 217 19.11 6.63 30.87
C GLN A 217 17.63 6.29 31.11
N LEU A 218 17.37 5.24 31.90
CA LEU A 218 16.03 4.74 32.25
C LEU A 218 15.05 5.89 32.51
N PRO A 219 13.84 5.82 31.93
CA PRO A 219 12.97 6.98 31.88
C PRO A 219 12.47 7.43 33.24
N ASP A 220 12.53 8.74 33.49
CA ASP A 220 11.79 9.36 34.59
C ASP A 220 10.30 9.08 34.36
N THR A 221 9.68 8.33 35.29
CA THR A 221 8.31 7.85 35.22
C THR A 221 7.32 9.00 34.99
N ASN A 222 7.57 10.17 35.59
CA ASN A 222 6.70 11.33 35.44
C ASN A 222 6.79 11.93 34.04
N LEU A 223 8.01 12.05 33.51
CA LEU A 223 8.23 12.57 32.17
C LEU A 223 7.69 11.61 31.10
N MET A 224 7.84 10.30 31.31
CA MET A 224 7.30 9.27 30.43
C MET A 224 5.78 9.34 30.39
N LEU A 225 5.11 9.48 31.54
CA LEU A 225 3.65 9.60 31.62
C LEU A 225 3.15 10.86 30.89
N GLN A 226 3.79 12.02 31.14
CA GLN A 226 3.44 13.26 30.44
C GLN A 226 3.61 13.14 28.92
N SER A 227 4.68 12.49 28.49
CA SER A 227 4.97 12.25 27.07
C SER A 227 3.92 11.35 26.42
N LEU A 228 3.51 10.29 27.12
CA LEU A 228 2.49 9.36 26.66
C LEU A 228 1.10 10.01 26.60
N MET A 229 0.76 10.86 27.59
CA MET A 229 -0.48 11.64 27.58
C MET A 229 -0.54 12.60 26.39
N PHE A 230 0.57 13.31 26.13
CA PHE A 230 0.66 14.20 24.97
C PHE A 230 0.54 13.43 23.65
N GLY A 231 1.27 12.33 23.50
CA GLY A 231 1.16 11.49 22.31
C GLY A 231 -0.24 10.92 22.10
N GLY A 232 -0.92 10.52 23.19
CA GLY A 232 -2.32 10.11 23.14
C GLY A 232 -3.27 11.22 22.68
N LEU A 233 -3.05 12.46 23.13
CA LEU A 233 -3.85 13.62 22.71
C LEU A 233 -3.63 13.95 21.23
N VAL A 234 -2.37 13.91 20.76
CA VAL A 234 -2.03 14.08 19.34
C VAL A 234 -2.66 12.97 18.48
N ALA A 235 -2.60 11.71 18.94
CA ALA A 235 -3.19 10.58 18.25
C ALA A 235 -4.72 10.70 18.17
N LEU A 236 -5.37 11.16 19.24
CA LEU A 236 -6.81 11.42 19.25
C LEU A 236 -7.17 12.55 18.28
N ALA A 237 -6.42 13.65 18.26
CA ALA A 237 -6.64 14.75 17.32
C ALA A 237 -6.46 14.31 15.86
N LEU A 238 -5.37 13.59 15.54
CA LEU A 238 -5.13 13.02 14.22
C LEU A 238 -6.21 12.00 13.84
N GLY A 239 -6.66 11.18 14.79
CA GLY A 239 -7.73 10.23 14.60
C GLY A 239 -9.05 10.91 14.23
N VAL A 240 -9.45 11.95 14.96
CA VAL A 240 -10.66 12.73 14.68
C VAL A 240 -10.58 13.41 13.30
N ILE A 241 -9.43 14.01 12.97
CA ILE A 241 -9.21 14.63 11.66
C ILE A 241 -9.31 13.58 10.55
N THR A 242 -8.69 12.41 10.74
CA THR A 242 -8.71 11.31 9.78
C THR A 242 -10.13 10.77 9.59
N ILE A 243 -10.88 10.55 10.67
CA ILE A 243 -12.29 10.10 10.59
C ILE A 243 -13.15 11.13 9.87
N ARG A 244 -12.97 12.44 10.16
CA ARG A 244 -13.71 13.49 9.46
C ARG A 244 -13.35 13.58 7.99
N LEU A 245 -12.07 13.44 7.64
CA LEU A 245 -11.60 13.45 6.26
C LEU A 245 -12.04 12.20 5.50
N MET A 246 -12.08 11.03 6.15
CA MET A 246 -12.43 9.74 5.54
C MET A 246 -13.93 9.45 5.44
N HIS A 247 -14.77 10.49 5.48
CA HIS A 247 -16.23 10.41 5.51
C HIS A 247 -16.80 9.19 4.72
N TYR A 248 -17.39 8.24 5.45
CA TYR A 248 -18.11 7.03 4.99
C TYR A 248 -17.34 5.86 4.34
N ASN A 249 -16.01 5.88 4.17
CA ASN A 249 -15.28 4.72 3.65
C ASN A 249 -14.42 4.02 4.73
N PHE A 250 -15.07 3.13 5.49
CA PHE A 250 -14.46 2.28 6.53
C PHE A 250 -13.39 1.28 6.02
N GLY A 251 -13.16 1.18 4.71
CA GLY A 251 -12.16 0.30 4.10
C GLY A 251 -10.71 0.62 4.49
N ASN A 252 -10.42 1.83 4.96
CA ASN A 252 -9.06 2.31 5.27
C ASN A 252 -8.70 2.24 6.77
N HIS A 253 -9.34 1.38 7.55
CA HIS A 253 -9.07 1.19 8.99
C HIS A 253 -7.60 0.84 9.29
N LYS A 254 -6.89 0.19 8.35
CA LYS A 254 -5.44 -0.09 8.46
C LYS A 254 -4.61 1.18 8.48
N VAL A 255 -4.90 2.11 7.56
CA VAL A 255 -4.24 3.43 7.49
C VAL A 255 -4.54 4.23 8.76
N PHE A 256 -5.78 4.17 9.26
CA PHE A 256 -6.14 4.80 10.53
C PHE A 256 -5.34 4.24 11.71
N ALA A 257 -5.26 2.91 11.85
CA ALA A 257 -4.48 2.28 12.91
C ALA A 257 -2.99 2.65 12.82
N GLU A 258 -2.42 2.63 11.63
CA GLU A 258 -1.02 3.02 11.40
C GLU A 258 -0.79 4.49 11.78
N LEU A 259 -1.66 5.40 11.32
CA LEU A 259 -1.55 6.82 11.66
C LEU A 259 -1.66 7.07 13.15
N PHE A 260 -2.57 6.35 13.82
CA PHE A 260 -2.82 6.46 15.24
C PHE A 260 -1.61 5.98 16.05
N PHE A 261 -1.12 4.76 15.79
CA PHE A 261 0.01 4.20 16.55
C PHE A 261 1.34 4.90 16.24
N VAL A 262 1.64 5.15 14.97
CA VAL A 262 2.88 5.84 14.57
C VAL A 262 2.85 7.29 15.05
N GLY A 263 1.71 7.97 14.93
CA GLY A 263 1.54 9.34 15.41
C GLY A 263 1.67 9.43 16.94
N MET A 264 1.02 8.52 17.68
CA MET A 264 1.10 8.46 19.14
C MET A 264 2.54 8.26 19.62
N LEU A 265 3.19 7.21 19.11
CA LEU A 265 4.55 6.84 19.53
C LEU A 265 5.54 7.93 19.12
N GLY A 266 5.40 8.50 17.93
CA GLY A 266 6.31 9.54 17.45
C GLY A 266 6.19 10.84 18.23
N ALA A 267 4.97 11.30 18.52
CA ALA A 267 4.74 12.49 19.33
C ALA A 267 5.23 12.29 20.77
N SER A 268 4.98 11.11 21.35
CA SER A 268 5.47 10.77 22.71
C SER A 268 7.00 10.77 22.75
N ALA A 269 7.65 10.09 21.80
CA ALA A 269 9.11 10.02 21.73
C ALA A 269 9.75 11.39 21.52
N THR A 270 9.15 12.24 20.69
CA THR A 270 9.64 13.60 20.44
C THR A 270 9.59 14.45 21.71
N LEU A 271 8.43 14.49 22.39
CA LEU A 271 8.28 15.32 23.59
C LEU A 271 9.21 14.84 24.70
N TYR A 272 9.32 13.52 24.88
CA TYR A 272 10.22 12.93 25.86
C TYR A 272 11.67 13.35 25.59
N ALA A 273 12.13 13.20 24.35
CA ALA A 273 13.50 13.51 23.99
C ALA A 273 13.81 15.01 24.15
N ASP A 274 12.93 15.89 23.69
CA ASP A 274 13.12 17.35 23.82
C ASP A 274 13.21 17.76 25.31
N LYS A 275 12.34 17.20 26.17
CA LYS A 275 12.37 17.47 27.62
C LYS A 275 13.57 16.86 28.34
N ALA A 276 14.01 15.68 27.91
CA ALA A 276 15.22 15.04 28.45
C ALA A 276 16.47 15.87 28.12
N ILE A 277 16.55 16.46 26.93
CA ILE A 277 17.61 17.40 26.54
C ILE A 277 17.57 18.63 27.46
N GLU A 278 16.40 19.27 27.58
CA GLU A 278 16.22 20.46 28.41
C GLU A 278 16.65 20.24 29.87
N ASN A 279 16.22 19.12 30.48
CA ASN A 279 16.58 18.77 31.84
C ASN A 279 18.09 18.58 32.03
N ARG A 280 18.78 18.00 31.04
CA ARG A 280 20.25 17.86 31.10
C ARG A 280 20.97 19.18 30.93
N THR A 281 20.52 20.02 30.02
CA THR A 281 21.10 21.35 29.84
C THR A 281 20.97 22.17 31.12
N ASN A 282 19.79 22.14 31.75
CA ASN A 282 19.54 22.81 33.02
C ASN A 282 20.37 22.24 34.18
N ALA A 283 20.53 20.90 34.25
CA ALA A 283 21.38 20.26 35.25
C ALA A 283 22.87 20.65 35.07
N GLY A 284 23.36 20.69 33.84
CA GLY A 284 24.72 21.14 33.53
C GLY A 284 24.96 22.60 33.92
N PHE A 285 24.01 23.49 33.62
CA PHE A 285 24.08 24.89 34.06
C PHE A 285 24.08 25.04 35.58
N ALA A 286 23.25 24.27 36.29
CA ALA A 286 23.21 24.29 37.75
C ALA A 286 24.53 23.82 38.37
N GLN A 287 25.19 22.81 37.77
CA GLN A 287 26.49 22.31 38.23
C GLN A 287 27.61 23.35 38.01
N VAL A 288 27.68 23.98 36.84
CA VAL A 288 28.69 25.02 36.59
C VAL A 288 28.50 26.21 37.54
N HIS A 289 27.26 26.61 37.79
CA HIS A 289 26.97 27.70 38.72
C HIS A 289 27.30 27.35 40.17
N SER A 290 27.09 26.11 40.61
CA SER A 290 27.46 25.68 41.96
C SER A 290 28.97 25.59 42.15
N GLU A 291 29.71 25.11 41.15
CA GLU A 291 31.17 25.08 41.14
C GLU A 291 31.76 26.50 41.21
N GLN A 292 31.26 27.44 40.39
CA GLN A 292 31.68 28.85 40.42
C GLN A 292 31.40 29.53 41.76
N MET A 293 30.23 29.25 42.37
CA MET A 293 29.89 29.80 43.69
C MET A 293 30.76 29.21 44.80
N ALA A 294 31.12 27.93 44.71
CA ALA A 294 32.05 27.29 45.66
C ALA A 294 33.46 27.88 45.55
N GLU A 295 33.96 28.12 44.33
CA GLU A 295 35.26 28.77 44.10
C GLU A 295 35.29 30.21 44.65
N LEU A 296 34.24 30.99 44.41
CA LEU A 296 34.11 32.36 44.95
C LEU A 296 34.08 32.40 46.48
N GLN A 297 33.40 31.44 47.12
CA GLN A 297 33.38 31.32 48.58
C GLN A 297 34.74 30.91 49.14
N GLN A 298 35.44 29.99 48.47
CA GLN A 298 36.78 29.56 48.87
C GLN A 298 37.82 30.67 48.71
N ALA A 299 37.68 31.52 47.68
CA ALA A 299 38.52 32.71 47.50
C ALA A 299 38.31 33.76 48.60
N LYS A 300 37.04 34.03 48.99
CA LYS A 300 36.72 34.95 50.09
C LYS A 300 37.17 34.45 51.47
N GLY A 301 37.24 33.13 51.68
CA GLY A 301 37.74 32.57 52.94
C GLY A 301 39.27 32.63 53.10
N ARG A 302 40.01 32.98 52.04
CA ARG A 302 41.49 33.06 52.05
C ARG A 302 42.03 34.50 52.12
N SER A 303 41.18 35.52 51.96
CA SER A 303 41.48 36.95 52.11
C SER A 303 41.16 37.44 53.51
#